data_AF-A0AAD7KC36-F1
#
_entry.id   AF-A0AAD7KC36-F1
#
_cell.length_a   1.000
_cell.length_b   1.000
_cell.length_c   1.000
_cell.angle_alpha   90.00
_cell.angle_beta   90.00
_cell.angle_gamma   90.00
#
_symmetry.space_group_name_H-M   'P 1'
#
loop_
_entity.id
_entity.type
_entity.pdbx_description
1 polymer ?
#
loop_
_entity_poly.entity_id
_entity_poly.type
_entity_poly.pdbx_seq_one_letter_code
_entity_poly.pdbx_strand_id
1 'polypeptide(L)'
;YADRNASGIYDKVADQVLAMGTDALANIDYTQDYTRHVEDWSKNHRFMDRSGNKLRTAIVSEILGPAMGTLIQAHGNYYARDGDDPIDDKAKIKDTIALGVPTQASVKLYNTFLNQVIGANPVVSANATEDARNGRNPIVKNWSKAGVEGSDTHNVLMLTTLPKYGIPAAAGIPRPVTAAKRRLDQVDDDQAAPAGPSADGKPQYSADNIKLGAFYEPSILPDYGGSYFNHTKAKLVQLDVRDIKNELIPPWKFYEALRPGTLVLCLVSLHCFSMTDDGGKERKERKVYQLNTHSIRVLSESDEPVEERT
;
A
#
# COMPACT_ATOMS: atom_id res chain seq x y z
N TYR A 1 0.13 4.80 24.08
CA TYR A 1 0.73 3.47 23.83
C TYR A 1 0.59 2.51 25.00
N ALA A 2 0.86 2.93 26.25
CA ALA A 2 0.75 2.09 27.45
C ALA A 2 -0.64 1.41 27.59
N ASP A 3 -1.69 2.10 27.18
CA ASP A 3 -3.07 1.61 27.22
C ASP A 3 -3.32 0.40 26.31
N ARG A 4 -2.53 0.21 25.25
CA ARG A 4 -2.67 -0.93 24.34
C ARG A 4 -2.22 -2.24 25.02
N ASN A 5 -1.12 -2.19 25.77
CA ASN A 5 -0.71 -3.33 26.59
C ASN A 5 -1.71 -3.61 27.70
N ALA A 6 -2.13 -2.58 28.43
CA ALA A 6 -3.06 -2.75 29.56
C ALA A 6 -4.45 -3.27 29.12
N SER A 7 -4.94 -2.86 27.94
CA SER A 7 -6.22 -3.33 27.38
C SER A 7 -6.16 -4.73 26.76
N GLY A 8 -4.95 -5.30 26.61
CA GLY A 8 -4.73 -6.59 25.97
C GLY A 8 -4.98 -6.59 24.46
N ILE A 9 -5.01 -5.42 23.80
CA ILE A 9 -5.28 -5.35 22.35
C ILE A 9 -4.18 -6.04 21.54
N TYR A 10 -2.92 -5.93 21.96
CA TYR A 10 -1.80 -6.54 21.24
C TYR A 10 -1.88 -8.07 21.22
N ASP A 11 -2.21 -8.69 22.34
CA ASP A 11 -2.36 -10.15 22.40
C ASP A 11 -3.57 -10.62 21.59
N LYS A 12 -4.71 -9.93 21.70
CA LYS A 12 -5.90 -10.21 20.89
C LYS A 12 -5.62 -10.12 19.40
N VAL A 13 -4.87 -9.10 18.97
CA VAL A 13 -4.48 -8.91 17.58
C VAL A 13 -3.55 -10.04 17.12
N ALA A 14 -2.57 -10.42 17.93
CA ALA A 14 -1.67 -11.52 17.59
C ALA A 14 -2.39 -12.88 17.56
N ASP A 15 -3.37 -13.10 18.45
CA ASP A 15 -4.27 -14.25 18.44
C ASP A 15 -5.10 -14.30 17.15
N GLN A 16 -5.66 -13.17 16.74
CA GLN A 16 -6.43 -13.07 15.49
C GLN A 16 -5.56 -13.36 14.28
N VAL A 17 -4.34 -12.81 14.21
CA VAL A 17 -3.39 -13.11 13.12
C VAL A 17 -3.05 -14.59 13.08
N LEU A 18 -2.84 -15.24 14.23
CA LEU A 18 -2.62 -16.69 14.28
C LEU A 18 -3.84 -17.47 13.77
N ALA A 19 -5.05 -17.06 14.17
CA ALA A 19 -6.30 -17.70 13.75
C ALA A 19 -6.60 -17.53 12.25
N MET A 20 -6.03 -16.54 11.57
CA MET A 20 -6.16 -16.36 10.12
C MET A 20 -5.48 -17.47 9.31
N GLY A 21 -4.59 -18.28 9.92
CA GLY A 21 -3.88 -19.34 9.19
C GLY A 21 -3.14 -18.78 7.98
N THR A 22 -3.28 -19.41 6.82
CA THR A 22 -2.59 -19.05 5.57
C THR A 22 -3.01 -17.70 4.97
N ASP A 23 -4.04 -17.04 5.52
CA ASP A 23 -4.44 -15.72 5.06
C ASP A 23 -3.53 -14.61 5.62
N ALA A 24 -2.68 -14.89 6.61
CA ALA A 24 -1.73 -13.93 7.18
C ALA A 24 -0.28 -14.22 6.79
N LEU A 25 0.47 -13.15 6.48
CA LEU A 25 1.85 -13.27 6.00
C LEU A 25 2.77 -13.88 7.06
N ALA A 26 2.42 -13.70 8.34
CA ALA A 26 3.13 -14.26 9.48
C ALA A 26 3.09 -15.81 9.55
N ASN A 27 2.18 -16.44 8.82
CA ASN A 27 1.87 -17.86 8.94
C ASN A 27 2.06 -18.64 7.64
N ILE A 28 2.66 -18.03 6.60
CA ILE A 28 2.86 -18.66 5.31
C ILE A 28 4.34 -18.79 4.96
N ASP A 29 4.66 -19.90 4.31
CA ASP A 29 6.01 -20.21 3.86
C ASP A 29 6.08 -20.22 2.33
N TYR A 30 7.14 -19.60 1.79
CA TYR A 30 7.41 -19.65 0.35
C TYR A 30 7.67 -21.10 -0.08
N THR A 31 7.17 -21.47 -1.26
CA THR A 31 7.15 -22.83 -1.84
C THR A 31 6.20 -23.82 -1.19
N GLN A 32 5.84 -23.62 0.08
CA GLN A 32 4.77 -24.38 0.71
C GLN A 32 3.43 -23.77 0.35
N ASP A 33 3.14 -22.55 0.79
CA ASP A 33 1.80 -21.96 0.73
C ASP A 33 1.56 -21.07 -0.49
N TYR A 34 2.65 -20.55 -1.05
CA TYR A 34 2.60 -19.74 -2.26
C TYR A 34 3.83 -19.93 -3.12
N THR A 35 3.66 -19.69 -4.42
CA THR A 35 4.71 -19.86 -5.41
C THR A 35 4.82 -18.64 -6.32
N ARG A 36 5.99 -18.52 -6.94
CA ARG A 36 6.29 -17.46 -7.91
C ARG A 36 5.77 -17.86 -9.29
N HIS A 37 5.05 -16.95 -9.94
CA HIS A 37 4.66 -17.02 -11.34
C HIS A 37 5.33 -15.87 -12.11
N VAL A 38 6.08 -16.19 -13.18
CA VAL A 38 6.73 -15.20 -14.04
C VAL A 38 5.83 -14.88 -15.22
N GLU A 39 5.59 -13.59 -15.48
CA GLU A 39 4.84 -13.17 -16.66
C GLU A 39 5.70 -13.22 -17.93
N ASP A 40 5.19 -13.83 -18.99
CA ASP A 40 5.97 -14.03 -20.22
C ASP A 40 6.41 -12.72 -20.88
N TRP A 41 5.53 -11.73 -20.90
CA TRP A 41 5.73 -10.47 -21.64
C TRP A 41 6.55 -9.43 -20.87
N SER A 42 6.39 -9.35 -19.55
CA SER A 42 7.05 -8.33 -18.71
C SER A 42 8.22 -8.88 -17.91
N LYS A 43 8.31 -10.21 -17.75
CA LYS A 43 9.19 -10.88 -16.78
C LYS A 43 8.96 -10.45 -15.33
N ASN A 44 7.85 -9.76 -15.05
CA ASN A 44 7.44 -9.46 -13.68
C ASN A 44 7.02 -10.74 -12.98
N HIS A 45 7.26 -10.79 -11.67
CA HIS A 45 6.79 -11.89 -10.85
C HIS A 45 5.50 -11.50 -10.14
N ARG A 46 4.53 -12.40 -10.22
CA ARG A 46 3.34 -12.44 -9.37
C ARG A 46 3.47 -13.63 -8.45
N PHE A 47 2.78 -13.57 -7.32
CA PHE A 47 2.75 -14.67 -6.36
C PHE A 47 1.35 -15.25 -6.32
N MET A 48 1.28 -16.57 -6.35
CA MET A 48 0.04 -17.31 -6.41
C MET A 48 -0.06 -18.23 -5.19
N ASP A 49 -1.26 -18.34 -4.61
CA ASP A 49 -1.55 -19.31 -3.57
C ASP A 49 -1.56 -20.75 -4.12
N ARG A 50 -1.72 -21.75 -3.24
CA ARG A 50 -1.87 -23.17 -3.64
C ARG A 50 -3.06 -23.44 -4.56
N SER A 51 -4.06 -22.57 -4.55
CA SER A 51 -5.25 -22.68 -5.40
C SER A 51 -5.06 -22.05 -6.78
N GLY A 52 -3.87 -21.50 -7.07
CA GLY A 52 -3.58 -20.82 -8.33
C GLY A 52 -4.23 -19.44 -8.45
N ASN A 53 -4.69 -18.83 -7.34
CA ASN A 53 -5.15 -17.45 -7.32
C ASN A 53 -4.02 -16.51 -6.94
N LYS A 54 -4.14 -15.22 -7.28
CA LYS A 54 -3.17 -14.21 -6.84
C LYS A 54 -3.15 -14.17 -5.32
N LEU A 55 -1.96 -14.28 -4.74
CA LEU A 55 -1.77 -14.21 -3.29
C LEU A 55 -2.30 -12.87 -2.77
N ARG A 56 -3.19 -12.98 -1.78
CA ARG A 56 -3.69 -11.89 -0.95
C ARG A 56 -3.45 -12.31 0.49
N THR A 57 -2.74 -11.49 1.25
CA THR A 57 -2.35 -11.85 2.60
C THR A 57 -2.38 -10.65 3.52
N ALA A 58 -2.70 -10.88 4.78
CA ALA A 58 -2.80 -9.89 5.83
C ALA A 58 -1.43 -9.59 6.45
N ILE A 59 -1.17 -8.30 6.71
CA ILE A 59 -0.07 -7.81 7.52
C ILE A 59 -0.66 -6.98 8.66
N VAL A 60 -0.18 -7.18 9.89
CA VAL A 60 -0.49 -6.33 11.03
C VAL A 60 0.77 -5.72 11.60
N SER A 61 0.74 -4.41 11.83
CA SER A 61 1.89 -3.65 12.31
C SER A 61 1.49 -2.22 12.65
N GLU A 62 2.44 -1.45 13.18
CA GLU A 62 2.31 -0.03 13.46
C GLU A 62 2.94 0.81 12.35
N ILE A 63 2.26 1.89 11.95
CA ILE A 63 2.77 2.84 10.97
C ILE A 63 3.93 3.63 11.57
N LEU A 64 5.04 3.70 10.83
CA LEU A 64 6.21 4.51 11.17
C LEU A 64 6.16 5.88 10.50
N GLY A 65 6.97 6.82 11.00
CA GLY A 65 7.03 8.18 10.47
C GLY A 65 7.78 8.36 9.15
N PRO A 66 7.78 9.60 8.62
CA PRO A 66 8.44 9.93 7.36
C PRO A 66 9.93 9.59 7.33
N ALA A 67 10.63 9.70 8.46
CA ALA A 67 12.04 9.31 8.59
C ALA A 67 12.30 7.83 8.23
N MET A 68 11.29 6.97 8.36
CA MET A 68 11.38 5.54 8.01
C MET A 68 10.91 5.23 6.59
N GLY A 69 10.27 6.20 5.93
CA GLY A 69 9.85 6.14 4.52
C GLY A 69 8.35 6.24 4.29
N THR A 70 7.54 6.53 5.30
CA THR A 70 6.10 6.81 5.12
C THR A 70 5.92 8.13 4.37
N LEU A 71 5.21 8.08 3.24
CA LEU A 71 4.91 9.20 2.36
C LEU A 71 3.41 9.14 2.02
N ILE A 72 2.60 9.87 2.78
CA ILE A 72 1.15 9.99 2.59
C ILE A 72 0.85 11.44 2.23
N GLN A 73 1.42 11.93 1.14
CA GLN A 73 1.33 13.31 0.66
C GLN A 73 0.58 13.36 -0.68
N ALA A 74 0.15 14.53 -1.12
CA ALA A 74 -0.47 14.68 -2.44
C ALA A 74 0.43 14.13 -3.56
N HIS A 75 1.75 14.31 -3.47
CA HIS A 75 2.69 13.75 -4.44
C HIS A 75 3.09 12.30 -4.17
N GLY A 76 2.70 11.72 -3.03
CA GLY A 76 3.05 10.35 -2.63
C GLY A 76 4.53 10.02 -2.84
N ASN A 77 4.80 8.93 -3.55
CA ASN A 77 6.15 8.46 -3.88
C ASN A 77 6.79 9.11 -5.13
N TYR A 78 6.21 10.18 -5.67
CA TYR A 78 6.84 10.95 -6.73
C TYR A 78 8.08 11.65 -6.20
N TYR A 79 9.19 11.54 -6.94
CA TYR A 79 10.42 12.24 -6.63
C TYR A 79 10.76 13.09 -7.85
N ALA A 80 10.47 14.39 -7.77
CA ALA A 80 10.89 15.34 -8.79
C ALA A 80 12.38 15.67 -8.60
N ARG A 81 13.14 15.61 -9.69
CA ARG A 81 14.46 16.22 -9.83
C ARG A 81 14.33 17.58 -10.49
N ASP A 82 15.38 18.39 -10.38
CA ASP A 82 15.43 19.67 -11.08
C ASP A 82 15.24 19.46 -12.60
N GLY A 83 14.19 20.05 -13.14
CA GLY A 83 13.81 19.92 -14.55
C GLY A 83 12.88 18.75 -14.88
N ASP A 84 12.45 17.95 -13.90
CA ASP A 84 11.43 16.92 -14.14
C ASP A 84 10.06 17.55 -14.42
N ASP A 85 9.26 16.85 -15.24
CA ASP A 85 7.91 17.26 -15.55
C ASP A 85 7.02 17.26 -14.29
N PRO A 86 6.01 18.14 -14.21
CA PRO A 86 5.02 18.10 -13.14
C PRO A 86 4.21 16.80 -13.18
N ILE A 87 3.58 16.46 -12.06
CA ILE A 87 2.68 15.30 -11.96
C ILE A 87 1.48 15.52 -12.88
N ASP A 88 1.41 14.77 -13.97
CA ASP A 88 0.36 14.83 -14.98
C ASP A 88 -0.68 13.70 -14.82
N ASP A 89 -1.67 13.66 -15.72
CA ASP A 89 -2.74 12.65 -15.70
C ASP A 89 -2.26 11.20 -15.89
N LYS A 90 -1.02 10.99 -16.35
CA LYS A 90 -0.44 9.67 -16.62
C LYS A 90 0.36 9.17 -15.43
N ALA A 91 0.87 10.07 -14.58
CA ALA A 91 1.65 9.75 -13.41
C ALA A 91 0.97 8.71 -12.51
N LYS A 92 1.73 7.70 -12.08
CA LYS A 92 1.25 6.63 -11.20
C LYS A 92 1.68 6.87 -9.76
N ILE A 93 1.12 7.93 -9.19
CA ILE A 93 1.37 8.32 -7.81
C ILE A 93 0.76 7.31 -6.86
N LYS A 94 1.54 6.89 -5.86
CA LYS A 94 1.09 5.98 -4.79
C LYS A 94 1.62 6.48 -3.45
N ASP A 95 0.89 6.22 -2.38
CA ASP A 95 1.44 6.42 -1.04
C ASP A 95 2.39 5.28 -0.70
N THR A 96 3.38 5.60 0.13
CA THR A 96 4.28 4.63 0.73
C THR A 96 4.03 4.60 2.23
N ILE A 97 3.88 3.42 2.82
CA ILE A 97 3.63 3.27 4.26
C ILE A 97 4.72 2.35 4.81
N ALA A 98 5.54 2.89 5.71
CA ALA A 98 6.52 2.11 6.45
C ALA A 98 5.85 1.50 7.69
N LEU A 99 6.01 0.21 7.86
CA LEU A 99 5.46 -0.59 8.95
C LEU A 99 6.59 -1.15 9.81
N GLY A 100 6.47 -1.03 11.13
CA GLY A 100 7.48 -1.48 12.08
C GLY A 100 6.93 -2.32 13.22
N VAL A 101 7.84 -2.76 14.09
CA VAL A 101 7.44 -3.38 15.36
C VAL A 101 6.54 -2.40 16.13
N PRO A 102 5.33 -2.79 16.55
CA PRO A 102 4.46 -1.92 17.34
C PRO A 102 5.15 -1.45 18.62
N THR A 103 4.98 -0.17 18.96
CA THR A 103 5.59 0.42 20.14
C THR A 103 5.13 -0.31 21.40
N GLN A 104 6.09 -0.79 22.20
CA GLN A 104 5.86 -1.63 23.38
C GLN A 104 5.09 -2.93 23.08
N ALA A 105 5.26 -3.53 21.89
CA ALA A 105 4.59 -4.78 21.54
C ALA A 105 4.76 -5.87 22.60
N SER A 106 3.70 -6.66 22.83
CA SER A 106 3.85 -7.93 23.55
C SER A 106 4.81 -8.85 22.78
N VAL A 107 5.45 -9.80 23.48
CA VAL A 107 6.35 -10.78 22.85
C VAL A 107 5.65 -11.49 21.68
N LYS A 108 4.35 -11.77 21.83
CA LYS A 108 3.55 -12.42 20.81
C LYS A 108 3.43 -11.55 19.55
N LEU A 109 3.02 -10.30 19.69
CA LEU A 109 2.86 -9.38 18.56
C LEU A 109 4.21 -9.02 17.91
N TYR A 110 5.28 -8.90 18.71
CA TYR A 110 6.64 -8.75 18.22
C TYR A 110 7.04 -9.91 17.30
N ASN A 111 6.85 -11.16 17.76
CA ASN A 111 7.13 -12.36 16.97
C ASN A 111 6.25 -12.44 15.73
N THR A 112 4.96 -12.07 15.83
CA THR A 112 4.08 -11.96 14.67
C THR A 112 4.69 -11.01 13.62
N PHE A 113 5.16 -9.83 14.01
CA PHE A 113 5.78 -8.91 13.07
C PHE A 113 7.05 -9.48 12.42
N LEU A 114 7.95 -10.08 13.22
CA LEU A 114 9.16 -10.71 12.69
C LEU A 114 8.83 -11.83 11.71
N ASN A 115 7.84 -12.65 12.00
CA ASN A 115 7.39 -13.71 11.11
C ASN A 115 6.86 -13.15 9.78
N GLN A 116 6.24 -11.97 9.74
CA GLN A 116 5.85 -11.33 8.47
C GLN A 116 7.06 -10.91 7.63
N VAL A 117 8.11 -10.39 8.27
CA VAL A 117 9.38 -10.05 7.59
C VAL A 117 10.07 -11.31 7.07
N ILE A 118 10.10 -12.36 7.89
CA ILE A 118 10.64 -13.67 7.53
C ILE A 118 9.80 -14.32 6.44
N GLY A 119 8.48 -14.21 6.44
CA GLY A 119 7.61 -14.77 5.40
C GLY A 119 7.80 -14.06 4.05
N ALA A 120 8.10 -12.75 4.06
CA ALA A 120 8.31 -12.00 2.82
C ALA A 120 9.67 -12.30 2.16
N ASN A 121 10.76 -12.39 2.92
CA ASN A 121 12.13 -12.39 2.36
C ASN A 121 12.62 -13.65 1.58
N PRO A 122 12.11 -14.87 1.79
CA PRO A 122 12.60 -16.08 1.12
C PRO A 122 12.57 -15.99 -0.40
N VAL A 123 11.58 -15.32 -0.97
CA VAL A 123 11.53 -15.14 -2.43
C VAL A 123 12.60 -14.18 -2.95
N VAL A 124 13.00 -13.18 -2.17
CA VAL A 124 14.12 -12.31 -2.53
C VAL A 124 15.40 -13.17 -2.63
N SER A 125 15.64 -14.00 -1.61
CA SER A 125 16.81 -14.88 -1.54
C SER A 125 16.82 -15.95 -2.63
N ALA A 126 15.66 -16.55 -2.92
CA ALA A 126 15.51 -17.53 -4.00
C ALA A 126 15.82 -16.91 -5.36
N ASN A 127 15.29 -15.71 -5.63
CA ASN A 127 15.57 -15.00 -6.88
C ASN A 127 17.04 -14.60 -6.99
N ALA A 128 17.66 -14.11 -5.91
CA ALA A 128 19.08 -13.75 -5.92
C ALA A 128 19.97 -14.96 -6.21
N THR A 129 19.64 -16.14 -5.66
CA THR A 129 20.34 -17.39 -5.94
C THR A 129 20.20 -17.79 -7.40
N GLU A 130 19.00 -17.68 -7.97
CA GLU A 130 18.76 -17.96 -9.39
C GLU A 130 19.48 -16.96 -10.32
N ASP A 131 19.49 -15.68 -9.97
CA ASP A 131 20.21 -14.65 -10.71
C ASP A 131 21.70 -14.95 -10.74
N ALA A 132 22.30 -15.25 -9.59
CA ALA A 132 23.71 -15.62 -9.49
C ALA A 132 24.04 -16.86 -10.33
N ARG A 133 23.20 -17.91 -10.29
CA ARG A 133 23.36 -19.11 -11.12
C ARG A 133 23.32 -18.80 -12.62
N ASN A 134 22.54 -17.80 -13.02
CA ASN A 134 22.42 -17.34 -14.40
C ASN A 134 23.41 -16.23 -14.77
N GLY A 135 24.38 -15.91 -13.91
CA GLY A 135 25.37 -14.86 -14.14
C GLY A 135 24.79 -13.43 -14.16
N ARG A 136 23.61 -13.22 -13.55
CA ARG A 136 22.94 -11.92 -13.45
C ARG A 136 23.20 -11.29 -12.08
N ASN A 137 23.30 -9.97 -12.06
CA ASN A 137 23.47 -9.19 -10.83
C ASN A 137 22.57 -7.94 -10.86
N PRO A 138 21.24 -8.10 -10.74
CA PRO A 138 20.33 -6.98 -10.81
C PRO A 138 20.45 -6.07 -9.58
N ILE A 139 20.19 -4.77 -9.76
CA ILE A 139 20.02 -3.84 -8.64
C ILE A 139 18.70 -4.17 -7.96
N VAL A 140 18.74 -4.59 -6.70
CA VAL A 140 17.54 -5.00 -5.95
C VAL A 140 17.05 -3.87 -5.04
N LYS A 141 15.76 -3.52 -5.17
CA LYS A 141 15.02 -2.71 -4.18
C LYS A 141 14.04 -3.63 -3.45
N ASN A 142 14.28 -3.85 -2.16
CA ASN A 142 13.47 -4.71 -1.31
C ASN A 142 12.25 -3.98 -0.74
N TRP A 143 11.20 -4.76 -0.43
CA TRP A 143 10.05 -4.33 0.39
C TRP A 143 10.36 -4.32 1.89
N SER A 144 11.54 -4.79 2.28
CA SER A 144 11.97 -4.84 3.67
C SER A 144 13.31 -4.15 3.81
N LYS A 145 13.50 -3.47 4.94
CA LYS A 145 14.81 -3.02 5.42
C LYS A 145 15.10 -3.84 6.66
N ALA A 146 16.16 -4.64 6.62
CA ALA A 146 16.63 -5.34 7.81
C ALA A 146 17.32 -4.34 8.73
N GLY A 147 17.07 -4.47 10.02
CA GLY A 147 17.92 -3.83 11.01
C GLY A 147 19.33 -4.42 10.95
N VAL A 148 20.36 -3.58 10.95
CA VAL A 148 21.74 -4.01 11.19
C VAL A 148 21.91 -4.19 12.69
N GLU A 149 22.36 -5.36 13.11
CA GLU A 149 22.64 -5.67 14.53
C GLU A 149 23.60 -4.64 15.13
N GLY A 150 23.22 -4.04 16.27
CA GLY A 150 23.99 -2.97 16.90
C GLY A 150 23.79 -1.57 16.30
N SER A 151 22.88 -1.41 15.34
CA SER A 151 22.43 -0.11 14.85
C SER A 151 20.99 0.18 15.29
N ASP A 152 20.62 1.46 15.30
CA ASP A 152 19.24 1.90 15.53
C ASP A 152 18.28 1.60 14.35
N THR A 153 18.74 0.82 13.35
CA THR A 153 17.88 0.46 12.22
C THR A 153 16.94 -0.67 12.61
N HIS A 154 15.64 -0.39 12.46
CA HIS A 154 14.58 -1.33 12.80
C HIS A 154 14.22 -2.19 11.59
N ASN A 155 13.66 -3.38 11.82
CA ASN A 155 13.04 -4.14 10.74
C ASN A 155 11.80 -3.38 10.26
N VAL A 156 11.77 -3.02 8.98
CA VAL A 156 10.67 -2.25 8.37
C VAL A 156 10.12 -2.98 7.16
N LEU A 157 8.79 -3.02 7.04
CA LEU A 157 8.08 -3.41 5.82
C LEU A 157 7.57 -2.17 5.10
N MET A 158 7.86 -2.05 3.81
CA MET A 158 7.45 -0.95 2.95
C MET A 158 6.25 -1.37 2.11
N LEU A 159 5.10 -0.82 2.45
CA LEU A 159 3.88 -0.97 1.67
C LEU A 159 3.75 0.15 0.64
N THR A 160 3.13 -0.16 -0.48
CA THR A 160 2.76 0.82 -1.50
C THR A 160 1.27 0.69 -1.78
N THR A 161 0.52 1.80 -1.80
CA THR A 161 -0.91 1.76 -2.10
C THR A 161 -1.19 1.50 -3.58
N LEU A 162 -2.47 1.30 -3.92
CA LEU A 162 -2.94 1.48 -5.29
C LEU A 162 -2.77 2.95 -5.74
N PRO A 163 -2.87 3.24 -7.06
CA PRO A 163 -2.73 4.60 -7.57
C PRO A 163 -3.67 5.58 -6.86
N LYS A 164 -3.10 6.67 -6.36
CA LYS A 164 -3.80 7.76 -5.65
C LYS A 164 -4.69 8.55 -6.60
N TYR A 165 -4.22 8.77 -7.83
CA TYR A 165 -4.95 9.48 -8.87
C TYR A 165 -5.37 8.54 -9.99
N GLY A 166 -6.56 8.79 -10.55
CA GLY A 166 -7.08 8.07 -11.70
C GLY A 166 -7.99 8.97 -12.52
N ILE A 167 -8.17 8.61 -13.79
CA ILE A 167 -9.09 9.32 -14.68
C ILE A 167 -10.45 8.63 -14.56
N PRO A 168 -11.51 9.34 -14.12
CA PRO A 168 -12.86 8.79 -14.13
C PRO A 168 -13.22 8.29 -15.53
N ALA A 169 -13.88 7.14 -15.63
CA ALA A 169 -14.42 6.71 -16.90
C ALA A 169 -15.40 7.77 -17.42
N ALA A 170 -15.24 8.22 -18.67
CA ALA A 170 -16.18 9.15 -19.27
C ALA A 170 -17.59 8.54 -19.19
N ALA A 171 -18.53 9.28 -18.60
CA ALA A 171 -19.93 8.88 -18.57
C ALA A 171 -20.41 8.75 -20.02
N GLY A 172 -20.52 7.51 -20.54
CA GLY A 172 -21.09 7.29 -21.87
C GLY A 172 -20.53 6.17 -22.75
N ILE A 173 -19.52 5.39 -22.35
CA ILE A 173 -19.14 4.18 -23.11
C ILE A 173 -19.13 2.98 -22.17
N PRO A 174 -20.14 2.09 -22.23
CA PRO A 174 -20.07 0.80 -21.56
C PRO A 174 -18.84 0.08 -22.09
N ARG A 175 -17.85 -0.16 -21.22
CA ARG A 175 -16.81 -1.14 -21.56
C ARG A 175 -17.49 -2.48 -21.75
N PRO A 176 -17.21 -3.24 -22.84
CA PRO A 176 -17.64 -4.62 -22.92
C PRO A 176 -16.98 -5.37 -21.78
N VAL A 177 -17.77 -5.68 -20.75
CA VAL A 177 -17.36 -6.54 -19.65
C VAL A 177 -17.38 -7.95 -20.24
N THR A 178 -16.22 -8.48 -20.64
CA THR A 178 -16.09 -9.92 -20.89
C THR A 178 -16.50 -10.63 -19.60
N ALA A 179 -17.60 -11.37 -19.67
CA ALA A 179 -18.26 -12.01 -18.54
C ALA A 179 -17.31 -13.00 -17.85
N ALA A 180 -16.71 -12.59 -16.74
CA ALA A 180 -16.23 -13.50 -15.71
C ALA A 180 -17.33 -13.66 -14.67
N LYS A 181 -17.65 -14.90 -14.33
CA LYS A 181 -18.64 -15.29 -13.31
C LYS A 181 -18.34 -14.53 -12.00
N ARG A 182 -19.26 -13.66 -11.57
CA ARG A 182 -19.16 -12.90 -10.31
C ARG A 182 -19.30 -13.87 -9.13
N ARG A 183 -18.40 -13.76 -8.14
CA ARG A 183 -18.55 -14.38 -6.80
C ARG A 183 -19.41 -13.46 -5.92
N LEU A 184 -20.00 -14.03 -4.86
CA LEU A 184 -21.09 -13.50 -4.03
C LEU A 184 -20.71 -12.28 -3.13
N ASP A 185 -19.58 -11.64 -3.39
CA ASP A 185 -18.93 -10.64 -2.54
C ASP A 185 -18.79 -9.27 -3.23
N GLN A 186 -19.57 -9.01 -4.28
CA GLN A 186 -19.70 -7.70 -4.92
C GLN A 186 -21.04 -7.05 -4.56
N VAL A 187 -21.00 -6.00 -3.74
CA VAL A 187 -22.09 -5.05 -3.57
C VAL A 187 -22.18 -4.20 -4.84
N ASP A 188 -23.18 -4.47 -5.67
CA ASP A 188 -23.70 -3.50 -6.63
C ASP A 188 -24.45 -2.43 -5.81
N ASP A 189 -24.08 -1.16 -5.98
CA ASP A 189 -24.79 -0.02 -5.39
C ASP A 189 -25.17 0.92 -6.54
N ASP A 190 -26.46 0.89 -6.87
CA ASP A 190 -27.07 1.67 -7.95
C ASP A 190 -27.03 3.19 -7.66
N GLN A 191 -26.68 3.93 -8.72
CA GLN A 191 -26.92 5.34 -9.06
C GLN A 191 -27.18 6.40 -7.96
N ALA A 192 -26.34 7.45 -7.95
CA ALA A 192 -26.66 8.77 -8.54
C ALA A 192 -25.43 9.71 -8.42
N ALA A 193 -25.09 10.41 -9.50
CA ALA A 193 -24.03 11.42 -9.50
C ALA A 193 -24.60 12.81 -9.12
N PRO A 194 -24.01 13.55 -8.16
CA PRO A 194 -24.41 14.93 -7.92
C PRO A 194 -23.69 15.90 -8.86
N ALA A 195 -24.32 17.07 -8.99
CA ALA A 195 -24.06 18.13 -9.97
C ALA A 195 -22.67 18.77 -9.89
N GLY A 196 -22.25 19.34 -11.03
CA GLY A 196 -20.95 19.98 -11.24
C GLY A 196 -20.69 21.24 -10.40
N PRO A 197 -19.44 21.73 -10.41
CA PRO A 197 -18.97 22.73 -9.45
C PRO A 197 -19.43 24.15 -9.79
N SER A 198 -19.99 24.84 -8.80
CA SER A 198 -19.91 26.30 -8.68
C SER A 198 -18.48 26.71 -8.32
N ALA A 199 -17.94 27.69 -9.04
CA ALA A 199 -16.67 28.31 -8.73
C ALA A 199 -16.76 29.07 -7.38
N ASP A 200 -15.66 29.03 -6.62
CA ASP A 200 -15.36 29.81 -5.40
C ASP A 200 -15.71 29.21 -4.01
N GLY A 201 -16.19 27.96 -3.93
CA GLY A 201 -16.27 27.23 -2.66
C GLY A 201 -15.37 25.99 -2.66
N LYS A 202 -14.59 25.75 -1.59
CA LYS A 202 -13.98 24.42 -1.39
C LYS A 202 -15.11 23.38 -1.44
N PRO A 203 -15.02 22.33 -2.28
CA PRO A 203 -16.11 21.36 -2.41
C PRO A 203 -16.38 20.72 -1.04
N GLN A 204 -17.60 20.90 -0.55
CA GLN A 204 -18.05 20.31 0.70
C GLN A 204 -18.61 18.92 0.40
N TYR A 205 -17.89 17.88 0.82
CA TYR A 205 -18.35 16.50 0.69
C TYR A 205 -19.18 16.11 1.90
N SER A 206 -20.42 15.67 1.69
CA SER A 206 -21.22 14.99 2.71
C SER A 206 -20.72 13.56 2.91
N ALA A 207 -21.09 12.95 4.04
CA ALA A 207 -20.79 11.54 4.33
C ALA A 207 -21.31 10.60 3.23
N ASP A 208 -22.47 10.91 2.63
CA ASP A 208 -23.09 10.13 1.56
C ASP A 208 -22.25 10.05 0.27
N ASN A 209 -21.29 10.97 0.10
CA ASN A 209 -20.38 11.02 -1.05
C ASN A 209 -19.10 10.19 -0.85
N ILE A 210 -18.92 9.55 0.31
CA ILE A 210 -17.74 8.74 0.62
C ILE A 210 -18.01 7.29 0.24
N LYS A 211 -17.59 6.88 -0.96
CA LYS A 211 -17.81 5.52 -1.49
C LYS A 211 -16.53 4.97 -2.09
N LEU A 212 -16.28 3.67 -1.91
CA LEU A 212 -15.09 3.00 -2.43
C LEU A 212 -14.97 3.20 -3.95
N GLY A 213 -13.80 3.65 -4.41
CA GLY A 213 -13.54 3.94 -5.83
C GLY A 213 -14.14 5.25 -6.36
N ALA A 214 -14.81 6.05 -5.52
CA ALA A 214 -15.24 7.39 -5.90
C ALA A 214 -14.05 8.29 -6.23
N PHE A 215 -14.32 9.35 -7.00
CA PHE A 215 -13.32 10.33 -7.43
C PHE A 215 -13.63 11.70 -6.83
N TYR A 216 -12.57 12.40 -6.39
CA TYR A 216 -12.66 13.72 -5.78
C TYR A 216 -11.70 14.72 -6.42
N GLU A 217 -11.93 16.01 -6.19
CA GLU A 217 -11.02 17.05 -6.65
C GLU A 217 -9.69 16.97 -5.89
N PRO A 218 -8.53 16.85 -6.56
CA PRO A 218 -7.25 16.74 -5.87
C PRO A 218 -6.92 17.91 -4.93
N SER A 219 -7.46 19.11 -5.20
CA SER A 219 -7.26 20.34 -4.41
C SER A 219 -7.81 20.29 -2.99
N ILE A 220 -8.44 19.18 -2.61
CA ILE A 220 -8.95 18.95 -1.25
C ILE A 220 -7.86 18.40 -0.33
N LEU A 221 -6.76 17.89 -0.90
CA LEU A 221 -5.56 17.55 -0.16
C LEU A 221 -4.83 18.84 0.23
N PRO A 222 -4.38 18.98 1.48
CA PRO A 222 -3.79 20.23 1.98
C PRO A 222 -2.52 20.63 1.22
N ASP A 223 -1.74 19.66 0.77
CA ASP A 223 -0.46 19.80 0.09
C ASP A 223 -0.57 19.67 -1.45
N TYR A 224 -1.78 19.77 -2.00
CA TYR A 224 -2.00 19.79 -3.45
C TYR A 224 -1.97 21.22 -3.99
N GLY A 225 -1.00 21.53 -4.86
CA GLY A 225 -0.91 22.82 -5.52
C GLY A 225 0.49 23.14 -6.05
N GLY A 226 0.70 24.41 -6.39
CA GLY A 226 1.96 24.91 -6.96
C GLY A 226 2.24 24.38 -8.37
N SER A 227 3.47 24.52 -8.84
CA SER A 227 3.92 24.03 -10.15
C SER A 227 4.20 22.52 -10.18
N TYR A 228 3.90 21.80 -9.09
CA TYR A 228 4.21 20.38 -8.94
C TYR A 228 3.17 19.47 -9.59
N PHE A 229 1.95 19.98 -9.81
CA PHE A 229 0.83 19.23 -10.39
C PHE A 229 0.33 19.90 -11.66
N ASN A 230 0.03 19.08 -12.67
CA ASN A 230 -0.55 19.48 -13.93
C ASN A 230 -1.67 18.50 -14.33
N HIS A 231 -2.53 18.14 -13.36
CA HIS A 231 -3.69 17.31 -13.64
C HIS A 231 -4.74 18.10 -14.42
N THR A 232 -5.23 17.51 -15.51
CA THR A 232 -6.36 18.04 -16.29
C THR A 232 -7.60 17.15 -16.10
N LYS A 233 -7.41 15.84 -16.05
CA LYS A 233 -8.48 14.83 -15.97
C LYS A 233 -8.36 13.91 -14.76
N ALA A 234 -7.15 13.75 -14.24
CA ALA A 234 -6.93 12.90 -13.09
C ALA A 234 -7.60 13.47 -11.84
N LYS A 235 -8.27 12.59 -11.11
CA LYS A 235 -9.00 12.87 -9.86
C LYS A 235 -8.46 11.98 -8.76
N LEU A 236 -8.62 12.43 -7.52
CA LEU A 236 -8.22 11.69 -6.33
C LEU A 236 -9.15 10.51 -6.10
N VAL A 237 -8.62 9.31 -5.90
CA VAL A 237 -9.39 8.06 -5.76
C VAL A 237 -9.66 7.74 -4.29
N GLN A 238 -10.89 7.34 -3.95
CA GLN A 238 -11.20 6.71 -2.66
C GLN A 238 -10.62 5.29 -2.61
N LEU A 239 -9.54 5.12 -1.85
CA LEU A 239 -8.99 3.80 -1.52
C LEU A 239 -9.76 3.14 -0.37
N ASP A 240 -9.64 1.81 -0.22
CA ASP A 240 -10.26 1.06 0.87
C ASP A 240 -9.46 1.21 2.17
N VAL A 241 -9.56 2.40 2.77
CA VAL A 241 -8.94 2.71 4.06
C VAL A 241 -10.06 2.93 5.05
N ARG A 242 -10.06 2.15 6.13
CA ARG A 242 -11.14 2.11 7.10
C ARG A 242 -10.69 2.37 8.51
N ASP A 243 -11.56 3.01 9.29
CA ASP A 243 -11.32 3.27 10.70
C ASP A 243 -11.60 2.03 11.58
N ILE A 244 -11.53 2.21 12.91
CA ILE A 244 -11.78 1.17 13.90
C ILE A 244 -13.21 0.61 13.81
N LYS A 245 -14.18 1.46 13.43
CA LYS A 245 -15.60 1.13 13.25
C LYS A 245 -15.90 0.51 11.88
N ASN A 246 -14.88 0.30 11.05
CA ASN A 246 -15.01 -0.16 9.66
C ASN A 246 -15.63 0.89 8.70
N GLU A 247 -15.62 2.14 9.16
CA GLU A 247 -15.89 3.44 8.51
C GLU A 247 -14.98 3.71 7.31
N LEU A 248 -15.44 4.07 6.10
CA LEU A 248 -14.48 4.55 5.09
C LEU A 248 -13.90 5.90 5.53
N ILE A 249 -12.57 5.97 5.60
CA ILE A 249 -11.85 7.22 5.84
C ILE A 249 -11.72 7.93 4.49
N PRO A 250 -12.08 9.21 4.35
CA PRO A 250 -11.88 9.94 3.11
C PRO A 250 -10.39 10.29 2.89
N PRO A 251 -9.92 10.49 1.65
CA PRO A 251 -8.49 10.62 1.36
C PRO A 251 -7.83 11.83 2.03
N TRP A 252 -8.57 12.94 2.21
CA TRP A 252 -8.07 14.13 2.92
C TRP A 252 -7.89 13.94 4.43
N LYS A 253 -8.38 12.83 4.99
CA LYS A 253 -8.17 12.43 6.39
C LYS A 253 -7.15 11.29 6.55
N PHE A 254 -6.59 10.76 5.46
CA PHE A 254 -5.62 9.65 5.54
C PHE A 254 -4.44 9.99 6.41
N TYR A 255 -3.93 11.20 6.30
CA TYR A 255 -2.76 11.61 7.06
C TYR A 255 -3.01 11.65 8.57
N GLU A 256 -4.19 12.10 8.99
CA GLU A 256 -4.59 12.08 10.41
C GLU A 256 -4.77 10.63 10.90
N ALA A 257 -5.52 9.82 10.15
CA ALA A 257 -5.87 8.46 10.57
C ALA A 257 -4.69 7.48 10.48
N LEU A 258 -3.81 7.65 9.49
CA LEU A 258 -2.64 6.80 9.22
C LEU A 258 -1.33 7.45 9.69
N ARG A 259 -1.40 8.28 10.74
CA ARG A 259 -0.23 8.91 11.34
C ARG A 259 0.70 7.89 12.02
N PRO A 260 1.94 8.27 12.33
CA PRO A 260 2.88 7.39 13.02
C PRO A 260 2.27 6.89 14.34
N GLY A 261 2.49 5.62 14.67
CA GLY A 261 1.91 5.00 15.84
C GLY A 261 0.56 4.32 15.64
N THR A 262 -0.13 4.54 14.52
CA THR A 262 -1.41 3.88 14.26
C THR A 262 -1.18 2.39 14.01
N LEU A 263 -1.90 1.53 14.75
CA LEU A 263 -1.88 0.08 14.55
C LEU A 263 -2.87 -0.27 13.44
N VAL A 264 -2.42 -0.99 12.41
CA VAL A 264 -3.21 -1.30 11.22
C VAL A 264 -3.16 -2.77 10.84
N LEU A 265 -4.24 -3.23 10.20
CA LEU A 265 -4.32 -4.47 9.42
C LEU A 265 -4.38 -4.09 7.94
N CYS A 266 -3.44 -4.59 7.15
CA CYS A 266 -3.35 -4.32 5.72
C CYS A 266 -3.53 -5.62 4.93
N LEU A 267 -4.43 -5.62 3.94
CA LEU A 267 -4.50 -6.70 2.95
C LEU A 267 -3.59 -6.36 1.78
N VAL A 268 -2.58 -7.18 1.53
CA VAL A 268 -1.54 -6.89 0.53
C VAL A 268 -1.39 -7.99 -0.51
N SER A 269 -0.73 -7.65 -1.61
CA SER A 269 -0.16 -8.64 -2.53
C SER A 269 1.29 -8.38 -2.83
N LEU A 270 2.04 -9.47 -3.01
CA LEU A 270 3.45 -9.42 -3.30
C LEU A 270 3.64 -9.27 -4.82
N HIS A 271 4.62 -8.47 -5.22
CA HIS A 271 5.03 -8.30 -6.61
C HIS A 271 6.55 -8.11 -6.71
N CYS A 272 7.16 -8.60 -7.78
CA CYS A 272 8.52 -8.22 -8.17
C CYS A 272 8.47 -7.68 -9.59
N PHE A 273 8.82 -6.42 -9.77
CA PHE A 273 8.94 -5.82 -11.09
C PHE A 273 10.37 -5.99 -11.60
N SER A 274 10.51 -6.60 -12.76
CA SER A 274 11.79 -6.76 -13.45
C SER A 274 11.88 -5.68 -14.52
N MET A 275 12.78 -4.72 -14.31
CA MET A 275 12.95 -3.57 -15.21
C MET A 275 14.33 -3.64 -15.83
N THR A 276 14.42 -3.38 -17.13
CA THR A 276 15.70 -3.14 -17.79
C THR A 276 15.78 -1.65 -18.08
N ASP A 277 16.83 -0.98 -17.62
CA ASP A 277 17.06 0.41 -18.00
C ASP A 277 17.62 0.44 -19.42
N ASP A 278 16.81 0.96 -20.34
CA ASP A 278 17.16 1.06 -21.76
C ASP A 278 17.96 2.34 -22.08
N GLY A 279 18.17 3.24 -21.10
CA GLY A 279 18.69 4.59 -21.31
C GLY A 279 20.22 4.79 -21.20
N GLY A 280 21.01 3.75 -20.95
CA GLY A 280 22.45 3.86 -20.68
C GLY A 280 23.35 2.93 -21.51
N LYS A 281 24.66 3.25 -21.55
CA LYS A 281 25.70 2.40 -22.17
C LYS A 281 25.86 1.02 -21.49
N GLU A 282 25.39 0.89 -20.24
CA GLU A 282 25.30 -0.37 -19.51
C GLU A 282 23.84 -0.63 -19.14
N ARG A 283 23.21 -1.64 -19.74
CA ARG A 283 21.88 -2.10 -19.34
C ARG A 283 22.00 -2.74 -17.95
N LYS A 284 21.53 -2.03 -16.92
CA LYS A 284 21.43 -2.59 -15.57
C LYS A 284 20.01 -3.10 -15.36
N GLU A 285 19.89 -4.40 -15.12
CA GLU A 285 18.63 -5.00 -14.68
C GLU A 285 18.33 -4.51 -13.25
N ARG A 286 17.08 -4.13 -12.99
CA ARG A 286 16.61 -3.74 -11.67
C ARG A 286 15.43 -4.60 -11.29
N LYS A 287 15.44 -5.13 -10.07
CA LYS A 287 14.31 -5.84 -9.47
C LYS A 287 13.73 -5.04 -8.33
N VAL A 288 12.43 -4.74 -8.41
CA VAL A 288 11.72 -3.96 -7.39
C VAL A 288 10.64 -4.82 -6.77
N TYR A 289 10.86 -5.21 -5.52
CA TYR A 289 9.90 -5.95 -4.72
C TYR A 289 8.93 -4.97 -4.06
N GLN A 290 7.63 -5.18 -4.25
CA GLN A 290 6.58 -4.31 -3.72
C GLN A 290 5.50 -5.13 -3.03
N LEU A 291 5.08 -4.65 -1.85
CA LEU A 291 3.86 -5.07 -1.18
C LEU A 291 2.77 -4.06 -1.55
N ASN A 292 1.91 -4.44 -2.48
CA ASN A 292 0.81 -3.60 -2.94
C ASN A 292 -0.39 -3.75 -1.99
N THR A 293 -0.81 -2.65 -1.39
CA THR A 293 -1.91 -2.62 -0.42
C THR A 293 -3.25 -2.46 -1.12
N HIS A 294 -4.18 -3.36 -0.87
CA HIS A 294 -5.55 -3.35 -1.40
C HIS A 294 -6.51 -2.69 -0.42
N SER A 295 -6.33 -2.96 0.88
CA SER A 295 -7.10 -2.30 1.94
C SER A 295 -6.26 -2.10 3.20
N ILE A 296 -6.65 -1.11 4.00
CA ILE A 296 -6.07 -0.78 5.30
C ILE A 296 -7.21 -0.63 6.29
N ARG A 297 -7.12 -1.28 7.44
CA ARG A 297 -8.05 -1.09 8.55
C ARG A 297 -7.27 -0.63 9.79
N VAL A 298 -7.70 0.48 10.38
CA VAL A 298 -7.19 0.94 11.67
C VAL A 298 -7.71 0.00 12.76
N LEU A 299 -6.79 -0.55 13.55
CA LEU A 299 -7.08 -1.39 14.72
C LEU A 299 -7.00 -0.58 16.00
N SER A 300 -6.11 0.41 16.05
CA SER A 300 -5.98 1.36 17.15
C SER A 300 -5.34 2.65 16.66
N GLU A 301 -5.97 3.77 17.00
CA GLU A 301 -5.46 5.11 16.69
C GLU A 301 -4.18 5.40 17.47
N SER A 302 -3.31 6.23 16.89
CA SER A 302 -2.10 6.71 17.54
C SER A 302 -2.39 7.76 18.62
N ASP A 303 -1.57 7.81 19.66
CA ASP A 303 -1.57 8.92 20.62
C ASP A 303 -0.61 10.05 20.23
N GLU A 304 0.15 9.87 19.14
CA GLU A 304 1.05 10.89 18.59
C GLU A 304 0.24 12.09 18.07
N PRO A 305 0.77 13.31 18.20
CA PRO A 305 0.14 14.50 17.63
C PRO A 305 0.01 14.35 16.11
N VAL A 306 -1.08 14.92 15.57
CA VAL A 306 -1.22 15.08 14.13
C VAL A 306 -0.21 16.15 13.70
N GLU A 307 0.72 15.79 12.82
CA GLU A 307 1.66 16.75 12.27
C GLU A 307 0.87 17.78 11.43
N GLU A 308 1.22 19.06 11.50
CA GLU A 308 0.52 20.11 10.77
C GLU A 308 1.00 20.16 9.33
N ARG A 309 0.07 20.27 8.37
CA ARG A 309 0.40 20.41 6.95
C ARG A 309 -0.11 21.72 6.40
N THR A 310 0.77 22.41 5.70
CA THR A 310 0.54 23.66 4.98
C THR A 310 0.80 23.48 3.50
#